data_AF-A0A3B9WE46-F1
#
_entry.id   AF-A0A3B9WE46-F1
#
_cell.length_a   1.000
_cell.length_b   1.000
_cell.length_c   1.000
_cell.angle_alpha   90.00
_cell.angle_beta   90.00
_cell.angle_gamma   90.00
#
_symmetry.space_group_name_H-M   'P 1'
#
loop_
_entity.id
_entity.type
_entity.pdbx_description
1 polymer ?
#
loop_
_entity_poly.entity_id
_entity_poly.type
_entity_poly.pdbx_seq_one_letter_code
_entity_poly.pdbx_strand_id
1 'polypeptide(L)'
;MFALTVDRRDSRADAEWLDMREHLDACRRNLPRPLVEWDITAGDELQALYDDAAPALQAVLALADAGSWHVGLGVGDVDRPLAQAARENTG
;
A
#
# COMPACT_ATOMS: atom_id res chain seq x y z
N MET A 1 12.13 8.35 -0.26
CA MET A 1 10.71 7.97 -0.17
C MET A 1 10.60 6.49 0.12
N PHE A 2 9.45 6.09 0.65
CA PHE A 2 9.13 4.71 1.00
C PHE A 2 7.89 4.26 0.21
N ALA A 3 8.10 3.40 -0.77
CA ALA A 3 7.03 2.79 -1.54
C ALA A 3 6.58 1.52 -0.83
N LEU A 4 5.34 1.51 -0.36
CA LEU A 4 4.74 0.37 0.30
C LEU A 4 3.77 -0.29 -0.67
N THR A 5 3.98 -1.57 -0.92
CA THR A 5 3.14 -2.40 -1.78
C THR A 5 2.70 -3.62 -0.98
N VAL A 6 1.41 -3.95 -1.02
CA VAL A 6 0.89 -5.17 -0.41
C VAL A 6 -0.01 -5.94 -1.36
N ASP A 7 0.11 -7.25 -1.32
CA ASP A 7 -0.65 -8.20 -2.13
C ASP A 7 -1.26 -9.28 -1.23
N ARG A 8 -2.44 -9.81 -1.59
CA ARG A 8 -3.17 -10.74 -0.73
C ARG A 8 -2.54 -12.13 -0.74
N ARG A 9 -2.33 -12.72 0.45
CA ARG A 9 -1.59 -13.98 0.58
C ARG A 9 -2.34 -15.25 0.13
N ASP A 10 -3.66 -15.31 0.30
CA ASP A 10 -4.49 -16.46 -0.10
C ASP A 10 -5.57 -16.02 -1.10
N SER A 11 -5.20 -15.96 -2.37
CA SER A 11 -6.09 -15.59 -3.47
C SER A 11 -6.86 -16.79 -4.04
N ARG A 12 -7.87 -17.28 -3.31
CA ARG A 12 -8.82 -18.26 -3.89
C ARG A 12 -10.29 -17.89 -3.64
N ALA A 13 -11.02 -17.82 -4.77
CA ALA A 13 -12.48 -17.77 -4.98
C ALA A 13 -13.17 -16.38 -5.12
N ASP A 14 -13.41 -16.01 -6.39
CA ASP A 14 -14.62 -15.45 -7.02
C ASP A 14 -15.36 -14.19 -6.48
N ALA A 15 -14.95 -13.60 -5.34
CA ALA A 15 -15.63 -12.41 -4.75
C ALA A 15 -14.73 -11.16 -4.58
N GLU A 16 -13.60 -11.10 -5.28
CA GLU A 16 -12.41 -10.32 -4.89
C GLU A 16 -12.55 -8.78 -4.94
N TRP A 17 -13.42 -8.21 -5.78
CA TRP A 17 -13.46 -6.76 -5.96
C TRP A 17 -14.16 -6.00 -4.83
N LEU A 18 -15.12 -6.64 -4.16
CA LEU A 18 -15.77 -6.09 -2.97
C LEU A 18 -14.82 -6.11 -1.77
N ASP A 19 -14.03 -7.19 -1.64
CA ASP A 19 -13.06 -7.39 -0.55
C ASP A 19 -11.92 -6.35 -0.59
N MET A 20 -11.38 -6.07 -1.79
CA MET A 20 -10.28 -5.12 -1.94
C MET A 20 -10.64 -3.66 -1.61
N ARG A 21 -11.90 -3.26 -1.85
CA ARG A 21 -12.37 -1.92 -1.45
C ARG A 21 -12.47 -1.80 0.07
N GLU A 22 -12.94 -2.85 0.75
CA GLU A 22 -12.97 -2.89 2.21
C GLU A 22 -11.55 -2.88 2.80
N HIS A 23 -10.61 -3.60 2.19
CA HIS A 23 -9.20 -3.56 2.57
C HIS A 23 -8.55 -2.20 2.34
N LEU A 24 -8.80 -1.55 1.20
CA LEU A 24 -8.35 -0.19 0.92
C LEU A 24 -8.84 0.79 1.99
N ASP A 25 -10.13 0.71 2.30
CA ASP A 25 -10.77 1.53 3.32
C ASP A 25 -10.22 1.24 4.72
N ALA A 26 -9.91 -0.02 5.04
CA ALA A 26 -9.25 -0.39 6.29
C ALA A 26 -7.83 0.18 6.37
N CYS A 27 -7.06 0.15 5.28
CA CYS A 27 -5.72 0.75 5.23
C CYS A 27 -5.79 2.25 5.49
N ARG A 28 -6.71 2.97 4.82
CA ARG A 28 -6.91 4.42 5.00
C ARG A 28 -7.36 4.81 6.42
N ARG A 29 -8.09 3.93 7.11
CA ARG A 29 -8.58 4.18 8.48
C ARG A 29 -7.57 3.82 9.57
N ASN A 30 -6.87 2.70 9.40
CA ASN A 30 -6.13 2.06 10.49
C ASN A 30 -4.62 2.23 10.40
N LEU A 31 -4.08 2.63 9.23
CA LEU A 31 -2.65 2.85 9.05
C LEU A 31 -2.29 4.34 9.12
N PRO A 32 -1.03 4.68 9.42
CA PRO A 32 -0.55 6.04 9.31
C PRO A 32 -0.81 6.64 7.93
N ARG A 33 -1.07 7.94 7.88
CA ARG A 33 -1.39 8.62 6.62
C ARG A 33 -0.13 8.71 5.73
N PRO A 34 -0.18 8.22 4.48
CA PRO A 34 0.90 8.38 3.52
C PRO A 34 0.90 9.77 2.87
N LEU A 35 1.99 10.10 2.17
CA LEU A 35 2.07 11.29 1.32
C LEU A 35 1.24 11.14 0.05
N VAL A 36 1.31 9.98 -0.60
CA VAL A 36 0.42 9.59 -1.71
C VAL A 36 -0.47 8.46 -1.20
N GLU A 37 -1.79 8.71 -1.25
CA GLU A 37 -2.79 7.84 -0.64
C GLU A 37 -2.79 6.41 -1.20
N TRP A 38 -3.25 5.49 -0.35
CA TRP A 38 -3.49 4.11 -0.74
C TRP A 38 -4.42 4.04 -1.95
N ASP A 39 -4.08 3.22 -2.91
CA ASP A 39 -4.91 2.91 -4.08
C ASP A 39 -4.79 1.43 -4.45
N ILE A 40 -5.81 0.91 -5.14
CA ILE A 40 -5.82 -0.46 -5.67
C ILE A 40 -5.05 -0.47 -6.99
N THR A 41 -4.07 -1.35 -7.07
CA THR A 41 -3.24 -1.60 -8.25
C THR A 41 -3.42 -3.06 -8.67
N ALA A 42 -3.30 -3.34 -9.97
CA ALA A 42 -3.35 -4.70 -10.55
C ALA A 42 -4.56 -5.62 -10.19
N GLY A 43 -5.55 -5.16 -9.44
CA GLY A 43 -6.77 -5.89 -9.06
C GLY A 43 -6.81 -6.34 -7.59
N ASP A 44 -5.68 -6.81 -7.07
CA ASP A 44 -5.50 -7.41 -5.74
C ASP A 44 -4.33 -6.83 -4.94
N GLU A 45 -3.62 -5.85 -5.51
CA GLU A 45 -2.52 -5.15 -4.87
C GLU A 45 -2.99 -3.78 -4.35
N LEU A 46 -2.42 -3.32 -3.23
CA LEU A 46 -2.56 -1.97 -2.72
C LEU A 46 -1.18 -1.30 -2.65
N GLN A 47 -1.12 -0.02 -3.00
CA GLN A 47 0.13 0.74 -2.97
C GLN A 47 -0.04 2.14 -2.35
N ALA A 48 0.96 2.60 -1.60
CA ALA A 48 1.06 3.95 -1.06
C ALA A 48 2.52 4.47 -1.04
N LEU A 49 2.71 5.79 -0.93
CA LEU A 49 4.03 6.41 -0.76
C LEU A 49 4.10 7.22 0.52
N TYR A 50 5.13 6.97 1.33
CA TYR A 50 5.46 7.76 2.51
C TYR A 50 6.74 8.56 2.28
N ASP A 51 6.80 9.75 2.88
CA ASP A 51 7.99 10.61 2.91
C ASP A 51 8.80 10.49 4.19
N ASP A 52 8.25 9.86 5.24
CA ASP A 52 8.93 9.57 6.50
C ASP A 52 9.02 8.06 6.78
N ALA A 53 10.14 7.64 7.39
CA ALA A 53 10.43 6.24 7.66
C ALA A 53 9.58 5.65 8.79
N ALA A 54 9.25 6.45 9.81
CA ALA A 54 8.51 5.99 10.98
C ALA A 54 7.06 5.55 10.64
N PRO A 55 6.23 6.34 9.93
CA PRO A 55 4.89 5.91 9.55
C PRO A 55 4.93 4.76 8.52
N ALA A 56 5.92 4.75 7.62
CA ALA A 56 6.11 3.64 6.68
C ALA A 56 6.37 2.32 7.43
N LEU A 57 7.28 2.33 8.40
CA LEU A 57 7.61 1.14 9.20
C LEU A 57 6.43 0.69 10.07
N GLN A 58 5.69 1.63 10.66
CA GLN A 58 4.46 1.32 11.41
C GLN A 58 3.43 0.61 10.53
N ALA A 59 3.21 1.10 9.30
CA ALA A 59 2.30 0.47 8.35
C ALA A 59 2.77 -0.94 7.96
N VAL A 60 4.07 -1.10 7.63
CA VAL A 60 4.68 -2.40 7.30
C VAL A 60 4.46 -3.41 8.42
N LEU A 61 4.74 -3.03 9.67
CA LEU A 61 4.62 -3.93 10.82
C LEU A 61 3.16 -4.32 11.07
N ALA A 62 2.22 -3.37 10.97
CA ALA A 62 0.80 -3.65 11.13
C ALA A 62 0.27 -4.63 10.06
N LEU A 63 0.67 -4.44 8.80
CA LEU A 63 0.29 -5.30 7.69
C LEU A 63 0.92 -6.69 7.77
N ALA A 64 2.18 -6.76 8.21
CA ALA A 64 2.88 -8.03 8.43
C ALA A 64 2.28 -8.82 9.59
N ASP A 65 1.91 -8.16 10.69
CA ASP A 65 1.30 -8.79 11.88
C ASP A 65 -0.11 -9.33 11.57
N ALA A 66 -0.86 -8.66 10.69
CA ALA A 66 -2.16 -9.15 10.21
C ALA A 66 -2.06 -10.50 9.47
N GLY A 67 -0.89 -10.84 8.91
CA GLY A 67 -0.60 -12.16 8.33
C GLY A 67 -1.31 -12.50 7.01
N SER A 68 -2.23 -11.65 6.55
CA SER A 68 -3.00 -11.82 5.31
C SER A 68 -2.35 -11.22 4.06
N TRP A 69 -1.20 -10.54 4.21
CA TRP A 69 -0.54 -9.79 3.14
C TRP A 69 0.88 -10.29 2.88
N HIS A 70 1.27 -10.33 1.62
CA HIS A 70 2.65 -10.15 1.20
C HIS A 70 2.97 -8.65 1.27
N VAL A 71 4.07 -8.27 1.94
CA VAL A 71 4.42 -6.86 2.16
C VAL A 71 5.78 -6.55 1.56
N GLY A 72 5.82 -5.58 0.65
CA GLY A 72 7.03 -5.07 0.02
C GLY A 72 7.29 -3.61 0.38
N LEU A 73 8.53 -3.27 0.76
CA LEU A 73 8.96 -1.90 1.05
C LEU A 73 10.14 -1.52 0.15
N GLY A 74 9.89 -0.64 -0.81
CA GLY A 74 10.92 0.02 -1.61
C GLY A 74 11.41 1.30 -0.95
N VAL A 75 12.71 1.59 -1.04
CA VAL A 75 13.31 2.83 -0.53
C VAL A 75 14.15 3.46 -1.63
N GLY A 76 13.88 4.72 -1.94
CA GLY A 76 14.60 5.44 -2.99
C GLY A 76 14.11 6.85 -3.19
N ASP A 77 14.79 7.59 -4.05
CA ASP A 77 14.32 8.89 -4.54
C ASP A 77 13.13 8.69 -5.49
N VAL A 78 12.32 9.74 -5.61
CA VAL A 78 11.15 9.76 -6.49
C VAL A 78 11.14 11.11 -7.20
N ASP A 79 10.97 11.06 -8.51
CA ASP A 79 10.87 12.22 -9.39
C ASP A 79 9.70 13.13 -8.97
N ARG A 80 9.89 14.44 -9.13
CA ARG A 80 8.88 15.46 -8.79
C ARG A 80 8.43 16.22 -10.05
N PRO A 81 7.17 16.66 -10.12
CA PRO A 81 6.11 16.53 -9.10
C PRO A 81 5.56 15.12 -8.98
N LEU A 82 5.03 14.78 -7.80
CA LEU A 82 4.40 13.48 -7.58
C LEU A 82 3.09 13.37 -8.34
N ALA A 83 2.83 12.18 -8.86
CA ALA A 83 1.53 11.80 -9.42
C ALA A 83 0.51 11.57 -8.30
N GLN A 84 -0.77 11.60 -8.66
CA GLN A 84 -1.87 11.36 -7.71
C GLN A 84 -1.92 9.90 -7.24
N ALA A 85 -1.56 8.95 -8.11
CA ALA A 85 -1.52 7.53 -7.78
C ALA A 85 -0.07 7.06 -7.55
N ALA A 86 0.15 6.29 -6.48
CA ALA A 86 1.48 5.81 -6.11
C ALA A 86 2.19 5.07 -7.26
N ARG A 87 1.47 4.22 -8.00
CA ARG A 87 1.98 3.42 -9.15
C ARG A 87 2.49 4.23 -10.34
N GLU A 88 2.13 5.52 -10.43
CA GLU A 88 2.48 6.39 -11.55
C GLU A 88 3.76 7.19 -11.28
N ASN A 89 4.34 7.08 -10.08
CA ASN A 89 5.58 7.74 -9.71
C ASN A 89 6.80 6.90 -10.11
N THR A 90 7.85 7.58 -10.57
CA THR A 90 9.14 7.00 -11.00
C THR A 90 10.30 7.58 -10.21
N GLY A 91 11.47 6.96 -10.29
CA GLY A 91 12.71 7.41 -9.66
C GLY A 91 13.86 6.46 -9.95
#